data_AF-A0A379WLU2-F1
#
_entry.id   AF-A0A379WLU2-F1
#
_cell.length_a   1.000
_cell.length_b   1.000
_cell.length_c   1.000
_cell.angle_alpha   90.00
_cell.angle_beta   90.00
_cell.angle_gamma   90.00
#
_symmetry.space_group_name_H-M   'P 1'
#
loop_
_entity.id
_entity.type
_entity.pdbx_description
1 polymer ?
#
loop_
_entity_poly.entity_id
_entity_poly.type
_entity_poly.pdbx_seq_one_letter_code
_entity_poly.pdbx_strand_id
1 'polypeptide(L)'
;MCEKPLASNLAEVDAAIACARDNQRVLFEAFKTACLPNFLLLRESLPKIGRMHKAFLNYCQYSSRYQRYLNGENPNTFNPAFSNGSIMDIGYYCLASAIALWGEPRSVQASANLLESGVDAHGVVVMDYGDFSVTLQHSKVSDSVLASEIQGERGSLVIESCRNARKCVLRRAAR
;
A
#
# COMPACT_ATOMS: atom_id res chain seq x y z
N MET A 1 -11.27 -8.21 -15.13
CA MET A 1 -10.42 -8.20 -13.92
C MET A 1 -8.99 -8.11 -14.37
N CYS A 2 -8.27 -7.09 -13.95
CA CYS A 2 -6.82 -6.97 -14.19
C CYS A 2 -6.07 -7.09 -12.87
N GLU A 3 -4.89 -7.69 -12.90
CA GLU A 3 -4.01 -7.75 -11.73
C GLU A 3 -3.55 -6.36 -11.30
N LYS A 4 -3.10 -6.25 -10.05
CA LYS A 4 -2.53 -5.02 -9.51
C LYS A 4 -1.03 -4.90 -9.84
N PRO A 5 -0.49 -3.70 -10.10
CA PRO A 5 -1.24 -2.48 -10.37
C PRO A 5 -1.92 -2.56 -11.75
N LEU A 6 -3.08 -1.91 -11.90
CA LEU A 6 -3.90 -1.96 -13.12
C LEU A 6 -3.12 -1.55 -14.38
N ALA A 7 -2.24 -0.57 -14.23
CA ALA A 7 -1.40 -0.03 -15.29
C ALA A 7 -0.17 0.70 -14.72
N SER A 8 0.74 1.12 -15.60
CA SER A 8 2.00 1.77 -15.21
C SER A 8 1.84 3.24 -14.84
N ASN A 9 0.81 3.89 -15.39
CA ASN A 9 0.56 5.32 -15.26
C ASN A 9 -0.93 5.64 -15.40
N LEU A 10 -1.30 6.88 -15.05
CA LEU A 10 -2.68 7.35 -15.06
C LEU A 10 -3.30 7.32 -16.48
N ALA A 11 -2.53 7.70 -17.52
CA ALA A 11 -3.06 7.74 -18.88
C ALA A 11 -3.49 6.35 -19.38
N GLU A 12 -2.74 5.31 -19.04
CA GLU A 12 -3.12 3.92 -19.33
C GLU A 12 -4.38 3.49 -18.56
N VAL A 13 -4.52 3.91 -17.29
CA VAL A 13 -5.75 3.66 -16.50
C VAL A 13 -6.96 4.33 -17.14
N ASP A 14 -6.83 5.61 -17.51
CA ASP A 14 -7.91 6.38 -18.14
C ASP A 14 -8.33 5.76 -19.47
N ALA A 15 -7.37 5.33 -20.29
CA ALA A 15 -7.64 4.63 -21.54
C ALA A 15 -8.37 3.30 -21.32
N ALA A 16 -7.96 2.52 -20.31
CA ALA A 16 -8.62 1.26 -19.96
C ALA A 16 -10.06 1.49 -19.47
N ILE A 17 -10.29 2.52 -18.64
CA ILE A 17 -11.63 2.90 -18.17
C ILE A 17 -12.51 3.35 -19.33
N ALA A 18 -11.99 4.19 -20.23
CA ALA A 18 -12.72 4.64 -21.42
C ALA A 18 -13.13 3.44 -22.29
N CYS A 19 -12.19 2.56 -22.61
CA CYS A 19 -12.45 1.33 -23.37
C CYS A 19 -13.54 0.45 -22.73
N ALA A 20 -13.48 0.26 -21.40
CA ALA A 20 -14.48 -0.52 -20.69
C ALA A 20 -15.88 0.13 -20.75
N ARG A 21 -15.97 1.46 -20.61
CA ARG A 21 -17.22 2.21 -20.71
C ARG A 21 -17.81 2.13 -22.12
N ASP A 22 -17.01 2.36 -23.15
CA ASP A 22 -17.45 2.31 -24.56
C ASP A 22 -18.01 0.94 -24.94
N ASN A 23 -17.49 -0.12 -24.32
CA ASN A 23 -17.91 -1.49 -24.56
C ASN A 23 -18.94 -2.02 -23.53
N GLN A 24 -19.45 -1.16 -22.64
CA GLN A 24 -20.37 -1.52 -21.56
C GLN A 24 -19.89 -2.71 -20.71
N ARG A 25 -18.58 -2.78 -20.45
CA ARG A 25 -17.94 -3.82 -19.63
C ARG A 25 -17.50 -3.25 -18.29
N VAL A 26 -17.44 -4.14 -17.30
CA VAL A 26 -16.92 -3.81 -15.97
C VAL A 26 -15.41 -4.02 -15.95
N LEU A 27 -14.67 -2.94 -15.66
CA LEU A 27 -13.25 -3.00 -15.34
C LEU A 27 -13.08 -2.87 -13.83
N PHE A 28 -12.24 -3.73 -13.27
CA PHE A 28 -11.81 -3.62 -11.88
C PHE A 28 -10.40 -4.17 -11.71
N GLU A 29 -9.65 -3.49 -10.87
CA GLU A 29 -8.32 -3.89 -10.42
C GLU A 29 -8.43 -4.92 -9.29
N ALA A 30 -7.56 -5.93 -9.29
CA ALA A 30 -7.61 -7.06 -8.37
C ALA A 30 -7.10 -6.72 -6.95
N PHE A 31 -7.64 -5.68 -6.32
CA PHE A 31 -7.36 -5.33 -4.93
C PHE A 31 -8.33 -5.99 -3.95
N LYS A 32 -8.12 -7.29 -3.71
CA LYS A 32 -9.00 -8.07 -2.83
C LYS A 32 -9.00 -7.63 -1.37
N THR A 33 -7.95 -6.93 -0.91
CA THR A 33 -7.77 -6.58 0.51
C THR A 33 -8.94 -5.77 1.05
N ALA A 34 -9.48 -4.82 0.26
CA ALA A 34 -10.63 -4.00 0.64
C ALA A 34 -11.91 -4.82 0.91
N CYS A 35 -12.00 -6.04 0.39
CA CYS A 35 -13.14 -6.94 0.54
C CYS A 35 -12.93 -8.01 1.63
N LEU A 36 -11.76 -8.06 2.28
CA LEU A 36 -11.50 -9.06 3.32
C LEU A 36 -12.31 -8.73 4.59
N PRO A 37 -12.89 -9.73 5.29
CA PRO A 37 -13.66 -9.50 6.51
C PRO A 37 -12.91 -8.69 7.58
N ASN A 38 -11.61 -8.93 7.72
CA ASN A 38 -10.79 -8.20 8.69
C ASN A 38 -10.56 -6.74 8.29
N PHE A 39 -10.52 -6.43 6.99
CA PHE A 39 -10.43 -5.04 6.52
C PHE A 39 -11.76 -4.29 6.75
N LEU A 40 -12.89 -4.97 6.54
CA LEU A 40 -14.21 -4.43 6.87
C LEU A 40 -14.33 -4.15 8.37
N LEU A 41 -13.91 -5.11 9.21
CA LEU A 41 -13.88 -4.96 10.67
C LEU A 41 -12.95 -3.83 11.13
N LEU A 42 -11.79 -3.67 10.47
CA LEU A 42 -10.87 -2.55 10.71
C LEU A 42 -11.59 -1.22 10.48
N ARG A 43 -12.23 -1.07 9.31
CA ARG A 43 -12.99 0.14 8.95
C ARG A 43 -14.11 0.44 9.95
N GLU A 44 -14.88 -0.57 10.34
CA GLU A 44 -15.93 -0.46 11.36
C GLU A 44 -15.40 -0.12 12.76
N SER A 45 -14.12 -0.42 13.03
CA SER A 45 -13.48 -0.17 14.32
C SER A 45 -12.79 1.18 14.42
N LEU A 46 -12.59 1.91 13.30
CA LEU A 46 -11.99 3.24 13.29
C LEU A 46 -12.66 4.23 14.27
N PRO A 47 -14.01 4.30 14.39
CA PRO A 47 -14.62 5.21 15.36
C PRO A 47 -14.23 4.91 16.81
N LYS A 48 -13.86 3.66 17.14
CA LYS A 48 -13.55 3.23 18.51
C LYS A 48 -12.28 3.86 19.05
N ILE A 49 -11.32 4.26 18.20
CA ILE A 49 -10.06 4.88 18.62
C ILE A 49 -10.17 6.40 18.86
N GLY A 50 -11.34 7.01 18.67
CA GLY A 50 -11.52 8.46 18.89
C GLY A 50 -10.95 9.30 17.75
N ARG A 51 -10.58 10.55 18.02
CA ARG A 51 -9.94 11.40 16.99
C ARG A 51 -8.61 10.77 16.60
N MET A 52 -8.41 10.59 15.30
CA MET A 52 -7.19 10.01 14.75
C MET A 52 -6.11 11.08 14.60
N HIS A 53 -4.86 10.67 14.75
CA HIS A 53 -3.70 11.56 14.56
C HIS A 53 -2.71 11.03 13.53
N LYS A 54 -2.47 9.72 13.52
CA LYS A 54 -1.46 9.09 12.67
C LYS A 54 -1.89 7.70 12.24
N ALA A 55 -1.50 7.32 11.04
CA ALA A 55 -1.45 5.91 10.65
C ALA A 55 -0.07 5.60 10.06
N PHE A 56 0.45 4.43 10.39
CA PHE A 56 1.65 3.86 9.82
C PHE A 56 1.28 2.55 9.13
N LEU A 57 1.48 2.47 7.82
CA LEU A 57 1.24 1.26 7.03
C LEU A 57 2.57 0.75 6.49
N ASN A 58 2.89 -0.50 6.78
CA ASN A 58 4.19 -1.08 6.47
C ASN A 58 4.03 -2.36 5.65
N TYR A 59 4.77 -2.44 4.56
CA TYR A 59 5.01 -3.68 3.85
C TYR A 59 6.44 -3.74 3.32
N CYS A 60 7.35 -4.25 4.14
CA CYS A 60 8.73 -4.57 3.75
C CYS A 60 8.94 -6.08 3.77
N GLN A 61 9.34 -6.63 2.65
CA GLN A 61 9.65 -8.05 2.52
C GLN A 61 10.83 -8.24 1.57
N TYR A 62 11.86 -8.94 2.02
CA TYR A 62 13.01 -9.29 1.20
C TYR A 62 12.55 -10.17 0.03
N SER A 63 12.74 -9.69 -1.19
CA SER A 63 12.29 -10.42 -2.37
C SER A 63 13.16 -11.64 -2.60
N SER A 64 12.54 -12.81 -2.82
CA SER A 64 13.26 -14.01 -3.27
C SER A 64 14.00 -13.83 -4.60
N ARG A 65 13.69 -12.76 -5.35
CA ARG A 65 14.36 -12.40 -6.61
C ARG A 65 15.55 -11.45 -6.41
N TYR A 66 15.73 -10.88 -5.22
CA TYR A 66 16.76 -9.87 -4.99
C TYR A 66 18.17 -10.45 -5.04
N GLN A 67 18.38 -11.66 -4.53
CA GLN A 67 19.68 -12.33 -4.66
C GLN A 67 20.07 -12.55 -6.14
N ARG A 68 19.12 -12.89 -7.00
CA ARG A 68 19.36 -13.03 -8.45
C ARG A 68 19.76 -11.69 -9.08
N TYR A 69 19.09 -10.60 -8.67
CA TYR A 69 19.48 -9.25 -9.08
C TYR A 69 20.92 -8.91 -8.65
N LEU A 70 21.29 -9.20 -7.40
CA LEU A 70 22.66 -8.98 -6.91
C LEU A 70 23.71 -9.83 -7.64
N ASN A 71 23.32 -10.99 -8.15
CA ASN A 71 24.17 -11.84 -8.98
C ASN A 71 24.30 -11.33 -10.44
N GLY A 72 23.75 -10.16 -10.76
CA GLY A 72 23.82 -9.54 -12.09
C GLY A 72 22.71 -9.99 -13.05
N GLU A 73 21.72 -10.76 -12.59
CA GLU A 73 20.55 -11.08 -13.42
C GLU A 73 19.56 -9.91 -13.46
N ASN A 74 18.65 -9.91 -14.44
CA ASN A 74 17.63 -8.87 -14.60
C ASN A 74 16.19 -9.41 -14.40
N PRO A 75 15.80 -9.81 -13.18
CA PRO A 75 14.46 -10.32 -12.91
C PRO A 75 13.40 -9.23 -13.13
N ASN A 76 12.23 -9.58 -13.70
CA ASN A 76 11.16 -8.63 -14.03
C ASN A 76 10.76 -7.69 -12.88
N THR A 77 10.85 -8.17 -11.64
CA THR A 77 10.57 -7.39 -10.43
C THR A 77 11.48 -6.17 -10.25
N PHE A 78 12.71 -6.23 -10.76
CA PHE A 78 13.69 -5.15 -10.66
C PHE A 78 14.06 -4.57 -12.03
N ASN A 79 13.23 -4.82 -13.04
CA ASN A 79 13.44 -4.36 -14.40
C ASN A 79 12.42 -3.25 -14.73
N PRO A 80 12.87 -2.02 -15.05
CA PRO A 80 11.98 -0.90 -15.33
C PRO A 80 11.08 -1.11 -16.55
N ALA A 81 11.46 -1.98 -17.49
CA ALA A 81 10.63 -2.31 -18.66
C ALA A 81 9.29 -2.98 -18.31
N PHE A 82 9.15 -3.48 -17.08
CA PHE A 82 7.92 -4.07 -16.56
C PHE A 82 7.21 -3.19 -15.52
N SER A 83 7.58 -1.90 -15.44
CA SER A 83 6.95 -0.89 -14.56
C SER A 83 6.82 -1.35 -13.10
N ASN A 84 7.84 -2.07 -12.61
CA ASN A 84 7.84 -2.67 -11.29
C ASN A 84 8.71 -1.85 -10.32
N GLY A 85 8.79 -2.32 -9.08
CA GLY A 85 9.44 -1.62 -8.00
C GLY A 85 8.75 -1.93 -6.67
N SER A 86 9.34 -1.47 -5.58
CA SER A 86 8.77 -1.75 -4.26
C SER A 86 7.42 -1.07 -4.04
N ILE A 87 7.23 0.16 -4.54
CA ILE A 87 5.96 0.87 -4.48
C ILE A 87 4.89 0.20 -5.35
N MET A 88 5.23 -0.19 -6.57
CA MET A 88 4.27 -0.79 -7.52
C MET A 88 3.85 -2.21 -7.14
N ASP A 89 4.75 -3.01 -6.55
CA ASP A 89 4.41 -4.39 -6.19
C ASP A 89 3.77 -4.51 -4.80
N ILE A 90 4.46 -4.06 -3.76
CA ILE A 90 4.06 -4.31 -2.37
C ILE A 90 3.58 -3.04 -1.66
N GLY A 91 4.17 -1.88 -1.96
CA GLY A 91 3.72 -0.58 -1.45
C GLY A 91 2.30 -0.24 -1.90
N TYR A 92 1.89 -0.79 -3.05
CA TYR A 92 0.52 -0.74 -3.57
C TYR A 92 -0.50 -1.15 -2.51
N TYR A 93 -0.25 -2.20 -1.72
CA TYR A 93 -1.20 -2.63 -0.69
C TYR A 93 -1.37 -1.59 0.42
N CYS A 94 -0.29 -0.91 0.81
CA CYS A 94 -0.33 0.16 1.81
C CYS A 94 -1.07 1.38 1.25
N LEU A 95 -0.74 1.79 0.02
CA LEU A 95 -1.36 2.92 -0.66
C LEU A 95 -2.87 2.67 -0.88
N ALA A 96 -3.23 1.56 -1.50
CA ALA A 96 -4.61 1.19 -1.77
C ALA A 96 -5.42 1.00 -0.48
N SER A 97 -4.80 0.52 0.61
CA SER A 97 -5.47 0.46 1.92
C SER A 97 -5.77 1.85 2.48
N ALA A 98 -4.83 2.81 2.35
CA ALA A 98 -5.06 4.18 2.79
C ALA A 98 -6.20 4.84 1.99
N ILE A 99 -6.18 4.72 0.66
CA ILE A 99 -7.25 5.25 -0.21
C ILE A 99 -8.59 4.57 0.09
N ALA A 100 -8.62 3.26 0.32
CA ALA A 100 -9.85 2.54 0.61
C ALA A 100 -10.44 2.89 2.00
N LEU A 101 -9.62 3.33 2.97
CA LEU A 101 -10.07 3.75 4.30
C LEU A 101 -10.48 5.22 4.34
N TRP A 102 -9.75 6.09 3.65
CA TRP A 102 -9.85 7.55 3.85
C TRP A 102 -10.04 8.37 2.57
N GLY A 103 -10.05 7.74 1.39
CA GLY A 103 -10.19 8.43 0.11
C GLY A 103 -8.90 9.12 -0.34
N GLU A 104 -9.04 10.12 -1.20
CA GLU A 104 -7.92 10.89 -1.74
C GLU A 104 -7.30 11.82 -0.67
N PRO A 105 -5.97 11.81 -0.47
CA PRO A 105 -5.30 12.73 0.44
C PRO A 105 -5.25 14.15 -0.14
N ARG A 106 -5.06 15.15 0.72
CA ARG A 106 -4.83 16.55 0.30
C ARG A 106 -3.48 16.75 -0.37
N SER A 107 -2.45 16.03 0.08
CA SER A 107 -1.13 16.06 -0.54
C SER A 107 -0.36 14.76 -0.27
N VAL A 108 0.62 14.49 -1.13
CA VAL A 108 1.50 13.32 -1.04
C VAL A 108 2.95 13.77 -1.21
N GLN A 109 3.82 13.30 -0.32
CA GLN A 109 5.28 13.42 -0.44
C GLN A 109 5.89 12.02 -0.45
N ALA A 110 6.78 11.74 -1.39
CA ALA A 110 7.39 10.43 -1.54
C ALA A 110 8.90 10.54 -1.71
N SER A 111 9.62 9.58 -1.14
CA SER A 111 11.06 9.42 -1.30
C SER A 111 11.40 7.94 -1.44
N ALA A 112 12.32 7.61 -2.34
CA ALA A 112 12.71 6.23 -2.59
C ALA A 112 14.21 6.12 -2.89
N ASN A 113 14.78 4.98 -2.55
CA ASN A 113 16.12 4.57 -2.98
C ASN A 113 15.97 3.70 -4.22
N LEU A 114 16.59 4.14 -5.32
CA LEU A 114 16.58 3.40 -6.57
C LEU A 114 17.71 2.38 -6.59
N LEU A 115 17.46 1.24 -7.21
CA LEU A 115 18.51 0.32 -7.66
C LEU A 115 19.22 0.90 -8.89
N GLU A 116 20.38 0.35 -9.25
CA GLU A 116 21.08 0.72 -10.48
C GLU A 116 20.22 0.53 -11.73
N SER A 117 19.30 -0.43 -11.72
CA SER A 117 18.32 -0.62 -12.81
C SER A 117 17.30 0.50 -12.94
N GLY A 118 17.21 1.42 -11.98
CA GLY A 118 16.29 2.56 -11.97
C GLY A 118 14.93 2.30 -11.31
N VAL A 119 14.62 1.07 -10.90
CA VAL A 119 13.41 0.81 -10.09
C VAL A 119 13.65 1.13 -8.62
N ASP A 120 12.59 1.45 -7.87
CA ASP A 120 12.71 1.66 -6.43
C ASP A 120 12.89 0.34 -5.66
N ALA A 121 13.93 0.30 -4.82
CA ALA A 121 14.24 -0.79 -3.91
C ALA A 121 13.35 -0.75 -2.66
N HIS A 122 13.22 0.45 -2.10
CA HIS A 122 12.44 0.76 -0.91
C HIS A 122 12.18 2.27 -0.83
N GLY A 123 11.21 2.66 -0.01
CA GLY A 123 10.86 4.07 0.15
C GLY A 123 9.84 4.32 1.25
N VAL A 124 9.51 5.60 1.37
CA VAL A 124 8.51 6.13 2.29
C VAL A 124 7.61 7.09 1.54
N VAL A 125 6.32 7.03 1.85
CA VAL A 125 5.30 7.96 1.36
C VAL A 125 4.59 8.58 2.55
N VAL A 126 4.42 9.89 2.56
CA VAL A 126 3.64 10.62 3.56
C VAL A 126 2.43 11.22 2.86
N MET A 127 1.24 10.90 3.35
CA MET A 127 -0.05 11.38 2.84
C MET A 127 -0.70 12.26 3.90
N ASP A 128 -1.05 13.49 3.52
CA ASP A 128 -1.74 14.44 4.39
C ASP A 128 -3.24 14.38 4.16
N TYR A 129 -4.02 14.16 5.23
CA TYR A 129 -5.48 14.22 5.22
C TYR A 129 -6.03 15.44 5.97
N GLY A 130 -5.16 16.35 6.44
CA GLY A 130 -5.51 17.55 7.18
C GLY A 130 -5.47 17.34 8.70
N ASP A 131 -6.42 16.57 9.24
CA ASP A 131 -6.49 16.31 10.69
C ASP A 131 -5.50 15.24 11.17
N PHE A 132 -5.00 14.42 10.24
CA PHE A 132 -4.07 13.33 10.50
C PHE A 132 -3.19 13.07 9.27
N SER A 133 -2.10 12.34 9.49
CA SER A 133 -1.17 11.92 8.43
C SER A 133 -1.05 10.40 8.35
N VAL A 134 -0.83 9.88 7.16
CA VAL A 134 -0.51 8.46 6.92
C VAL A 134 0.91 8.34 6.39
N THR A 135 1.74 7.53 7.04
CA THR A 135 3.09 7.18 6.56
C THR A 135 3.08 5.74 6.05
N LEU A 136 3.48 5.54 4.80
CA LEU A 136 3.67 4.24 4.18
C LEU A 136 5.16 3.92 4.16
N GLN A 137 5.53 2.69 4.51
CA GLN A 137 6.89 2.17 4.33
C GLN A 137 6.83 0.90 3.48
N HIS A 138 7.68 0.84 2.45
CA HIS A 138 7.74 -0.29 1.55
C HIS A 138 9.18 -0.66 1.21
N SER A 139 9.47 -1.96 1.05
CA SER A 139 10.82 -2.44 0.70
C SER A 139 10.80 -3.84 0.11
N LYS A 140 11.55 -4.02 -0.97
CA LYS A 140 11.81 -5.34 -1.58
C LYS A 140 13.20 -5.90 -1.31
N VAL A 141 14.01 -5.15 -0.57
CA VAL A 141 15.41 -5.47 -0.29
C VAL A 141 15.68 -5.63 1.21
N SER A 142 14.64 -5.52 2.03
CA SER A 142 14.69 -5.72 3.47
C SER A 142 13.35 -6.27 3.99
N ASP A 143 13.42 -7.03 5.07
CA ASP A 143 12.25 -7.47 5.83
C ASP A 143 11.96 -6.48 6.97
N SER A 144 10.68 -6.39 7.34
CA SER A 144 10.26 -5.70 8.57
C SER A 144 9.32 -6.57 9.37
N VAL A 145 9.53 -6.58 10.69
CA VAL A 145 8.62 -7.21 11.67
C VAL A 145 7.61 -6.23 12.23
N LEU A 146 7.65 -4.95 11.81
CA LEU A 146 6.76 -3.92 12.31
C LEU A 146 5.33 -4.16 11.80
N ALA A 147 4.40 -4.18 12.75
CA ALA A 147 2.98 -4.11 12.42
C ALA A 147 2.63 -2.72 11.88
N SER A 148 1.57 -2.65 11.09
CA SER A 148 0.91 -1.39 10.78
C SER A 148 0.05 -0.95 11.95
N GLU A 149 -0.11 0.35 12.14
CA GLU A 149 -0.84 0.90 13.28
C GLU A 149 -1.64 2.15 12.88
N ILE A 150 -2.85 2.25 13.40
CA ILE A 150 -3.69 3.45 13.30
C ILE A 150 -3.92 3.99 14.70
N GLN A 151 -3.58 5.25 14.95
CA GLN A 151 -3.50 5.84 16.28
C GLN A 151 -4.54 6.95 16.46
N GLY A 152 -5.28 6.89 17.57
CA GLY A 152 -6.20 7.94 17.99
C GLY A 152 -6.22 8.13 19.51
N GLU A 153 -6.94 9.15 19.96
CA GLU A 153 -6.99 9.60 21.36
C GLU A 153 -7.42 8.51 22.36
N ARG A 154 -8.21 7.53 21.93
CA ARG A 154 -8.76 6.46 22.79
C ARG A 154 -8.05 5.12 22.63
N GLY A 155 -7.04 5.03 21.77
CA GLY A 155 -6.28 3.81 21.52
C GLY A 155 -5.72 3.69 20.11
N SER A 156 -5.23 2.50 19.79
CA SER A 156 -4.71 2.18 18.45
C SER A 156 -5.25 0.86 17.91
N LEU A 157 -5.33 0.77 16.58
CA LEU A 157 -5.63 -0.46 15.85
C LEU A 157 -4.32 -0.97 15.25
N VAL A 158 -3.87 -2.14 15.69
CA VAL A 158 -2.65 -2.79 15.21
C VAL A 158 -2.99 -3.86 14.19
N ILE A 159 -2.41 -3.76 13.00
CA ILE A 159 -2.66 -4.62 11.84
C ILE A 159 -1.36 -5.36 11.50
N GLU A 160 -1.34 -6.68 11.61
CA GLU A 160 -0.12 -7.47 11.39
C GLU A 160 0.38 -7.43 9.93
N SER A 161 -0.52 -7.32 8.94
CA SER A 161 -0.13 -7.30 7.53
C SER A 161 -1.16 -6.57 6.67
N CYS A 162 -0.73 -5.54 5.93
CA CYS A 162 -1.60 -4.81 4.98
C CYS A 162 -2.14 -5.70 3.85
N ARG A 163 -1.42 -6.76 3.44
CA ARG A 163 -1.85 -7.62 2.33
C ARG A 163 -3.12 -8.42 2.66
N ASN A 164 -3.16 -9.01 3.85
CA ASN A 164 -4.16 -10.01 4.22
C ASN A 164 -5.00 -9.59 5.44
N ALA A 165 -4.69 -8.46 6.07
CA ALA A 165 -5.31 -8.00 7.31
C ALA A 165 -5.46 -9.12 8.36
N ARG A 166 -4.46 -10.01 8.49
CA ARG A 166 -4.60 -11.31 9.20
C ARG A 166 -5.07 -11.18 10.65
N LYS A 167 -4.69 -10.11 11.32
CA LYS A 167 -5.09 -9.81 12.69
C LYS A 167 -5.18 -8.31 12.88
N CYS A 168 -6.28 -7.87 13.49
CA CYS A 168 -6.49 -6.50 13.92
C CYS A 168 -6.76 -6.51 15.43
N VAL A 169 -5.95 -5.78 16.21
CA VAL A 169 -6.09 -5.70 17.67
C VAL A 169 -6.32 -4.24 18.07
N LEU A 170 -7.41 -3.99 18.79
CA LEU A 170 -7.66 -2.69 19.44
C LEU A 170 -6.90 -2.65 20.77
N ARG A 171 -5.92 -1.75 20.87
CA ARG A 171 -5.23 -1.41 22.12
C ARG A 171 -5.86 -0.14 22.68
N ARG A 172 -6.43 -0.20 23.88
CA ARG A 172 -6.97 1.01 24.54
C ARG A 172 -5.82 1.82 25.15
N ALA A 173 -5.95 3.15 25.13
CA ALA A 173 -5.04 4.01 25.85
C ALA A 173 -5.06 3.64 27.35
N ALA A 174 -3.89 3.56 27.97
CA ALA A 174 -3.81 3.45 29.42
C ALA A 174 -4.37 4.76 30.02
N ARG A 175 -5.32 4.63 30.94
CA ARG A 175 -5.85 5.77 31.69
C ARG A 175 -4.84 6.25 32.71
#